data_AF-A0A221SZ06-F1
#
_entry.id   AF-A0A221SZ06-F1
#
_cell.length_a   1.000
_cell.length_b   1.000
_cell.length_c   1.000
_cell.angle_alpha   90.00
_cell.angle_beta   90.00
_cell.angle_gamma   90.00
#
_symmetry.space_group_name_H-M   'P 1'
#
loop_
_entity.id
_entity.type
_entity.pdbx_description
1 polymer ?
#
loop_
_entity_poly.entity_id
_entity_poly.type
_entity_poly.pdbx_seq_one_letter_code
_entity_poly.pdbx_strand_id
1 'polypeptide(L)' 'MTDQPALTRTAFDPADLIRGEHGDLYHLPTLRALHARGQLGLHTEGYLLLQVHDAQRHPARRAYA' A
#
# COMPACT_ATOMS: atom_id res chain seq x y z
N MET A 1 0.01 -37.61 -3.23
CA MET A 1 -0.82 -36.57 -3.82
C MET A 1 -0.45 -35.28 -3.11
N THR A 2 0.51 -34.53 -3.66
CA THR A 2 1.04 -33.32 -3.04
C THR A 2 0.06 -32.19 -3.27
N ASP A 3 -0.57 -31.75 -2.19
CA ASP A 3 -1.38 -30.54 -2.09
C ASP A 3 -0.48 -29.34 -2.38
N GLN A 4 -0.40 -28.95 -3.65
CA GLN A 4 0.36 -27.77 -4.05
C GLN A 4 -0.48 -26.56 -3.61
N PRO A 5 0.02 -25.70 -2.71
CA PRO A 5 -0.76 -24.56 -2.26
C PRO A 5 -1.10 -23.74 -3.50
N ALA A 6 -2.40 -23.60 -3.77
CA ALA A 6 -2.88 -22.79 -4.88
C ALA A 6 -2.28 -21.40 -4.70
N LEU A 7 -1.32 -21.04 -5.57
CA LEU A 7 -0.76 -19.70 -5.59
C LEU A 7 -1.93 -18.76 -5.89
N THR A 8 -2.40 -18.04 -4.88
CA THR A 8 -3.44 -17.05 -5.05
C THR A 8 -2.92 -16.01 -6.03
N ARG A 9 -3.43 -16.06 -7.26
CA ARG A 9 -3.12 -15.07 -8.28
C ARG A 9 -3.79 -13.76 -7.88
N THR A 10 -3.03 -12.88 -7.24
CA THR A 10 -3.49 -11.52 -6.98
C THR A 10 -3.56 -10.80 -8.33
N ALA A 11 -4.72 -10.24 -8.67
CA ALA A 11 -4.82 -9.38 -9.84
C ALA A 11 -3.90 -8.17 -9.63
N PHE A 12 -3.11 -7.86 -10.66
CA PHE A 12 -2.30 -6.65 -10.71
C PHE A 12 -3.04 -5.63 -11.55
N ASP A 13 -3.33 -4.46 -10.97
CA ASP A 13 -3.88 -3.31 -11.67
C ASP A 13 -2.82 -2.19 -11.68
N PRO A 14 -2.39 -1.69 -12.84
CA PRO A 14 -1.49 -0.53 -12.91
C PRO A 14 -2.02 0.71 -12.16
N ALA A 15 -3.33 0.85 -11.98
CA ALA A 15 -3.94 1.91 -11.19
C ALA A 15 -3.61 1.83 -9.69
N ASP A 16 -3.18 0.67 -9.20
CA ASP A 16 -2.74 0.46 -7.82
C ASP A 16 -1.27 0.86 -7.60
N LEU A 17 -0.57 1.30 -8.64
CA LEU A 17 0.79 1.82 -8.51
C LEU A 17 0.79 3.30 -8.16
N ILE A 18 1.57 3.64 -7.15
CA ILE A 18 1.89 5.02 -6.78
C ILE A 18 3.37 5.26 -6.97
N ARG A 19 3.71 6.49 -7.35
CA ARG A 19 5.09 6.89 -7.59
C ARG A 19 5.65 7.59 -6.35
N GLY A 20 6.84 7.14 -5.93
CA GLY A 20 7.64 7.79 -4.90
C GLY A 20 8.31 9.06 -5.38
N GLU A 21 8.93 9.77 -4.45
CA GLU A 21 9.65 11.02 -4.71
C GLU A 21 10.81 10.79 -5.69
N HIS A 22 11.50 9.66 -5.56
CA HIS A 22 12.64 9.29 -6.41
C HIS A 22 12.23 8.63 -7.73
N GLY A 23 10.93 8.52 -8.01
CA GLY A 23 10.42 7.90 -9.23
C GLY A 23 10.20 6.39 -9.13
N ASP A 24 10.49 5.77 -7.99
CA ASP A 24 10.17 4.37 -7.71
C ASP A 24 8.66 4.12 -7.72
N LEU A 25 8.27 2.89 -8.06
CA LEU A 25 6.86 2.48 -8.10
C LEU A 25 6.54 1.56 -6.94
N TYR A 26 5.50 1.90 -6.20
CA TYR A 26 5.00 1.13 -5.07
C TYR A 26 3.61 0.59 -5.36
N HIS A 27 3.38 -0.66 -4.99
CA HIS A 27 2.08 -1.30 -5.15
C HIS A 27 1.23 -1.13 -3.88
N LEU A 28 0.15 -0.35 -3.96
CA LEU A 28 -0.72 0.00 -2.84
C LEU A 28 -1.26 -1.22 -2.07
N PRO A 29 -1.81 -2.27 -2.71
CA PRO A 29 -2.26 -3.46 -2.01
C PRO A 29 -1.15 -4.14 -1.20
N THR A 30 0.07 -4.14 -1.71
CA THR A 30 1.23 -4.70 -0.99
C THR A 30 1.57 -3.84 0.22
N LEU A 31 1.62 -2.52 0.07
CA LEU A 31 1.86 -1.59 1.19
C LEU A 31 0.80 -1.75 2.28
N ARG A 32 -0.48 -1.85 1.90
CA ARG A 32 -1.59 -2.11 2.84
C ARG A 32 -1.44 -3.44 3.57
N ALA A 33 -1.09 -4.50 2.86
CA ALA A 33 -0.87 -5.82 3.46
C ALA A 33 0.31 -5.83 4.44
N LEU A 34 1.42 -5.18 4.08
CA LEU A 34 2.58 -5.04 4.96
C LEU A 34 2.25 -4.19 6.20
N HIS A 35 1.53 -3.08 6.02
CA HIS A 35 1.09 -2.23 7.11
C HIS A 35 0.16 -2.96 8.09
N ALA A 36 -0.84 -3.68 7.56
CA ALA A 36 -1.77 -4.48 8.38
C ALA A 36 -1.07 -5.58 9.18
N ARG A 37 0.08 -6.07 8.70
CA ARG A 37 0.92 -7.06 9.41
C ARG A 37 1.96 -6.43 10.35
N GLY A 38 2.02 -5.10 10.45
CA GLY A 38 3.07 -4.40 11.21
C GLY A 38 4.47 -4.53 10.60
N GLN A 39 4.57 -4.95 9.34
CA GLN A 39 5.82 -5.18 8.62
C GLN A 39 6.26 -3.98 7.78
N LEU A 40 5.48 -2.90 7.76
CA LEU A 40 5.82 -1.65 7.09
C LEU A 40 6.36 -0.65 8.12
N GLY A 41 7.64 -0.32 8.03
CA GLY A 41 8.28 0.62 8.97
C GLY A 41 7.75 2.05 8.80
N LEU A 42 7.51 2.74 9.92
CA LEU A 42 6.90 4.08 9.97
C LEU A 42 7.68 5.17 9.23
N HIS A 43 8.99 4.97 9.04
CA HIS A 43 9.88 5.92 8.36
C HIS A 43 10.24 5.48 6.94
N THR A 44 9.58 4.46 6.42
CA THR A 44 9.76 4.04 5.02
C THR A 44 8.93 4.94 4.11
N GLU A 45 9.45 5.20 2.91
CA GLU A 45 8.72 5.94 1.88
C GLU A 45 7.35 5.31 1.58
N GLY A 46 7.28 3.98 1.50
CA GLY A 46 6.03 3.25 1.32
C GLY A 46 4.98 3.51 2.42
N TYR A 47 5.42 3.72 3.67
CA TYR A 47 4.50 4.10 4.76
C TYR A 47 3.95 5.51 4.58
N LEU A 48 4.82 6.49 4.27
CA LEU A 48 4.41 7.88 4.05
C LEU A 48 3.45 7.99 2.86
N LEU A 49 3.77 7.31 1.77
CA LEU A 49 2.93 7.26 0.58
C LEU A 49 1.56 6.65 0.86
N LEU A 50 1.48 5.58 1.65
CA LEU A 50 0.22 4.98 2.07
C LEU A 50 -0.64 5.97 2.88
N GLN A 51 -0.03 6.71 3.83
CA GLN A 51 -0.73 7.72 4.63
C GLN A 51 -1.26 8.88 3.78
N VAL A 52 -0.44 9.40 2.86
CA VAL A 52 -0.84 10.49 1.95
C VAL A 52 -2.00 10.03 1.06
N HIS A 53 -1.89 8.84 0.48
CA HIS A 53 -2.94 8.28 -0.37
C HIS A 53 -4.26 8.09 0.39
N ASP A 54 -4.24 7.53 1.60
CA ASP A 54 -5.45 7.34 2.39
C ASP A 54 -6.06 8.68 2.86
N ALA A 55 -5.22 9.68 3.16
CA ALA A 55 -5.68 11.04 3.48
C ALA A 55 -6.37 11.74 2.29
N GLN A 56 -5.87 11.54 1.07
CA GLN A 56 -6.49 12.06 -0.15
C GLN A 56 -7.86 11.42 -0.43
N ARG A 57 -8.05 10.16 -0.06
CA ARG A 57 -9.32 9.43 -0.22
C ARG A 57 -10.37 9.81 0.83
N HIS A 58 -9.95 10.34 1.97
CA HIS A 58 -10.82 10.76 3.07
C HIS A 58 -10.51 12.20 3.53
N PRO A 59 -10.83 13.22 2.71
CA PRO A 59 -10.52 14.62 3.03
C PRO A 59 -11.24 15.13 4.30
N ALA A 60 -12.27 14.44 4.78
CA ALA A 60 -13.08 14.83 5.94
C ALA A 60 -12.37 14.74 7.32
N ARG A 61 -11.11 14.28 7.38
CA ARG A 61 -10.33 14.21 8.64
C ARG A 61 -9.36 15.38 8.88
N ARG A 62 -9.42 16.46 8.09
CA ARG A 62 -8.62 17.69 8.33
C ARG A 62 -9.46 18.91 8.77
N ALA A 63 -10.64 18.69 9.35
CA ALA A 63 -11.53 19.78 9.76
C ALA A 63 -11.75 19.90 11.27
N TYR A 64 -10.77 19.54 12.11
CA TYR A 64 -10.74 19.93 13.53
C TYR A 64 -9.29 19.89 14.05
N ALA A 65 -8.62 21.04 14.03
CA ALA A 65 -7.53 21.42 14.92
C ALA A 65 -7.46 22.95 14.93
#